data_AF-A0A972RK50-F1
#
_entry.id   AF-A0A972RK50-F1
#
_cell.length_a   1.000
_cell.length_b   1.000
_cell.length_c   1.000
_cell.angle_alpha   90.00
_cell.angle_beta   90.00
_cell.angle_gamma   90.00
#
_symmetry.space_group_name_H-M   'P 1'
#
loop_
_entity.id
_entity.type
_entity.pdbx_description
1 polymer ?
#
loop_
_entity_poly.entity_id
_entity_poly.type
_entity_poly.pdbx_seq_one_letter_code
_entity_poly.pdbx_strand_id
1 'polypeptide(L)'
;MSKPRNWKRWFKRLGLGLLGLVALLLLINLILNVWANSKLEAKLQKLRDEGFPTCIADLAPEPIPDAQNAAAHLRDMKPELKRFEKAMVVFEERTPIGKAYVQRTDKYEGVLPTTEQAAAMQAILDDFSDLFLAVDEMAVCDHYASLLDYSLDHPHFVEEIISAMSIRRVARLLSWKMQVLTVQGENEQATEAGLQLLRLTRLYDEEPLLVNFLVGIACRLNAAYRLNQVLRSGPVSENLRDALDVELAKHDDSQRFVKTLLTERAGSLDAMESWKIAPVPIHWHFTFLQAELVDWFDEQFILAALPWHQSQKLFGKVDESKYSDILQMMTPATQAASVSFYRNIATLRCLRILNAAGAYHDEKGRQPTTLDDLDLPAEATLDPFNGKPLVFRTMESGWLIYSVFQNEIDDGGVFKKQEDWGLAPMPVVE
;
A
#
# COMPACT_ATOMS: atom_id res chain seq x y z
N MET A 1 -2.46 81.18 -25.20
CA MET A 1 -3.12 80.84 -23.92
C MET A 1 -3.72 79.44 -24.02
N SER A 2 -3.08 78.42 -23.46
CA SER A 2 -3.64 77.07 -23.39
C SER A 2 -4.60 76.98 -22.19
N LYS A 3 -5.83 76.50 -22.42
CA LYS A 3 -6.82 76.31 -21.35
C LYS A 3 -6.30 75.31 -20.31
N PRO A 4 -6.46 75.55 -19.00
CA PRO A 4 -6.04 74.60 -17.97
C PRO A 4 -6.83 73.28 -18.15
N ARG A 5 -6.09 72.19 -18.37
CA ARG A 5 -6.65 70.84 -18.53
C ARG A 5 -7.37 70.46 -17.22
N ASN A 6 -8.68 70.22 -17.28
CA ASN A 6 -9.55 69.90 -16.13
C ASN A 6 -9.24 68.51 -15.53
N TRP A 7 -8.05 68.34 -14.95
CA TRP A 7 -7.54 67.10 -14.36
C TRP A 7 -8.52 66.49 -13.35
N LYS A 8 -9.18 67.32 -12.53
CA LYS A 8 -10.17 66.85 -11.54
C LYS A 8 -11.35 66.08 -12.15
N ARG A 9 -11.84 66.46 -13.34
CA ARG A 9 -12.95 65.74 -14.01
C ARG A 9 -12.48 64.43 -14.63
N TRP A 10 -11.24 64.38 -15.10
CA TRP A 10 -10.63 63.18 -15.65
C TRP A 10 -10.35 62.13 -14.56
N PHE A 11 -9.77 62.53 -13.43
CA PHE A 11 -9.60 61.64 -12.27
C PHE A 11 -10.93 61.11 -11.70
N LYS A 12 -12.00 61.92 -11.68
CA LYS A 12 -13.33 61.44 -11.29
C LYS A 12 -13.89 60.39 -12.25
N ARG A 13 -13.74 60.59 -13.56
CA ARG A 13 -14.19 59.62 -14.58
C ARG A 13 -13.38 58.33 -14.53
N LEU A 14 -12.06 58.42 -14.34
CA LEU A 14 -11.21 57.26 -14.10
C LEU A 14 -11.57 56.53 -12.82
N GLY A 15 -11.80 57.26 -11.71
CA GLY A 15 -12.22 56.67 -10.45
C GLY A 15 -13.55 55.94 -10.56
N LEU A 16 -14.55 56.52 -11.22
CA LEU A 16 -15.83 55.87 -11.50
C LEU A 16 -15.68 54.66 -12.42
N GLY A 17 -14.82 54.73 -13.44
CA GLY A 17 -14.53 53.60 -14.32
C GLY A 17 -13.85 52.44 -13.58
N LEU A 18 -12.89 52.75 -12.71
CA LEU A 18 -12.22 51.75 -11.86
C LEU A 18 -13.20 51.13 -10.86
N LEU A 19 -14.04 51.93 -10.21
CA LEU A 19 -15.10 51.42 -9.33
C LEU A 19 -16.08 50.50 -10.06
N GLY A 20 -16.49 50.87 -11.28
CA GLY A 20 -17.34 50.03 -12.12
C GLY A 20 -16.67 48.71 -12.51
N LEU A 21 -15.38 48.74 -12.84
CA LEU A 21 -14.59 47.52 -13.11
C LEU A 21 -14.48 46.63 -11.87
N VAL A 22 -14.19 47.20 -10.70
CA VAL A 22 -14.12 46.45 -9.43
C VAL A 22 -15.47 45.82 -9.11
N ALA A 23 -16.58 46.56 -9.25
CA ALA A 23 -17.91 46.02 -9.02
C ALA A 23 -18.26 44.88 -9.99
N LEU A 24 -17.88 45.01 -11.27
CA LEU A 24 -18.06 43.94 -12.26
C LEU A 24 -17.24 42.69 -11.91
N LEU A 25 -15.97 42.86 -11.52
CA LEU A 25 -15.11 41.74 -11.11
C LEU A 25 -15.64 41.04 -9.86
N LEU A 26 -16.18 41.79 -8.89
CA LEU A 26 -16.84 41.22 -7.70
C LEU A 26 -18.12 40.46 -8.06
N LEU A 27 -18.92 40.98 -9.00
CA LEU A 27 -20.12 40.29 -9.47
C LEU A 27 -19.76 38.99 -10.22
N ILE A 28 -18.79 39.04 -11.12
CA ILE A 28 -18.27 37.84 -11.81
C ILE A 28 -17.77 36.83 -10.78
N ASN A 29 -17.01 37.29 -9.79
CA ASN A 29 -16.52 36.44 -8.72
C ASN A 29 -17.64 35.75 -7.94
N LEU A 30 -18.68 36.49 -7.57
CA LEU A 30 -19.86 35.95 -6.89
C LEU A 30 -20.57 34.89 -7.75
N ILE A 31 -20.79 35.17 -9.04
CA ILE A 31 -21.44 34.24 -9.97
C ILE A 31 -20.62 32.96 -10.10
N LEU A 32 -19.30 33.07 -10.29
CA LEU A 32 -18.41 31.91 -10.40
C LEU A 32 -18.37 31.10 -9.10
N ASN A 33 -18.35 31.75 -7.94
CA ASN A 33 -18.43 31.06 -6.64
C ASN A 33 -19.75 30.29 -6.50
N VAL A 34 -20.89 30.91 -6.79
CA VAL A 34 -22.21 30.23 -6.70
C VAL A 34 -22.28 29.06 -7.66
N TRP A 35 -21.79 29.23 -8.90
CA TRP A 35 -21.78 28.19 -9.91
C TRP A 35 -20.88 27.01 -9.51
N ALA A 36 -19.65 27.28 -9.05
CA ALA A 36 -18.71 26.26 -8.62
C ALA A 36 -19.25 25.45 -7.43
N ASN A 37 -19.77 26.14 -6.40
CA ASN A 37 -20.36 25.49 -5.23
C ASN A 37 -21.59 24.65 -5.60
N SER A 38 -22.48 25.17 -6.44
CA SER A 38 -23.65 24.40 -6.91
C SER A 38 -23.24 23.13 -7.65
N LYS A 39 -22.20 23.21 -8.49
CA LYS A 39 -21.69 22.06 -9.24
C LYS A 39 -21.05 21.01 -8.33
N LEU A 40 -20.21 21.44 -7.39
CA LEU A 40 -19.57 20.56 -6.43
C LEU A 40 -20.61 19.90 -5.52
N GLU A 41 -21.52 20.68 -4.93
CA GLU A 41 -22.52 20.18 -4.00
C GLU A 41 -23.46 19.16 -4.65
N ALA A 42 -23.85 19.35 -5.92
CA ALA A 42 -24.64 18.36 -6.64
C ALA A 42 -23.91 17.01 -6.78
N LYS A 43 -22.59 17.02 -6.95
CA LYS A 43 -21.77 15.80 -7.00
C LYS A 43 -21.61 15.18 -5.62
N LEU A 44 -21.27 15.98 -4.60
CA LEU A 44 -21.12 15.49 -3.23
C LEU A 44 -22.43 14.93 -2.69
N GLN A 45 -23.56 15.58 -2.96
CA GLN A 45 -24.87 15.07 -2.56
C GLN A 45 -25.18 13.73 -3.22
N LYS A 46 -24.88 13.57 -4.52
CA LYS A 46 -25.03 12.28 -5.20
C LYS A 46 -24.18 11.19 -4.52
N LEU A 47 -22.93 11.49 -4.17
CA LEU A 47 -22.06 10.55 -3.47
C LEU A 47 -22.62 10.17 -2.09
N ARG A 48 -23.12 11.14 -1.32
CA ARG A 48 -23.76 10.90 -0.02
C ARG A 48 -25.03 10.07 -0.14
N ASP A 49 -25.86 10.34 -1.15
CA ASP A 49 -27.08 9.57 -1.43
C ASP A 49 -26.76 8.10 -1.79
N GLU A 50 -25.61 7.86 -2.43
CA GLU A 50 -25.08 6.53 -2.75
C GLU A 50 -24.32 5.89 -1.56
N GLY A 51 -24.14 6.60 -0.45
CA GLY A 51 -23.45 6.13 0.75
C GLY A 51 -21.93 6.15 0.67
N PHE A 52 -21.35 6.91 -0.28
CA PHE A 52 -19.90 7.05 -0.40
C PHE A 52 -19.34 8.21 0.44
N PRO A 53 -18.13 8.06 1.01
CA PRO A 53 -17.50 9.11 1.79
C PRO A 53 -17.12 10.31 0.91
N THR A 54 -17.28 11.51 1.48
CA THR A 54 -17.01 12.80 0.81
C THR A 54 -15.98 13.66 1.51
N CYS A 55 -15.59 13.31 2.74
CA CYS A 55 -14.54 13.96 3.52
C CYS A 55 -13.88 12.95 4.47
N ILE A 56 -12.78 13.35 5.14
CA ILE A 56 -12.06 12.52 6.11
C ILE A 56 -13.00 12.09 7.26
N ALA A 57 -13.88 12.97 7.72
CA ALA A 57 -14.82 12.65 8.80
C ALA A 57 -15.75 11.47 8.46
N ASP A 58 -16.10 11.30 7.18
CA ASP A 58 -16.93 10.17 6.70
C ASP A 58 -16.17 8.83 6.70
N LEU A 59 -14.85 8.83 6.89
CA LEU A 59 -14.00 7.63 6.94
C LEU A 59 -13.86 7.03 8.34
N ALA A 60 -14.42 7.69 9.36
CA ALA A 60 -14.35 7.22 10.74
C ALA A 60 -15.02 5.84 10.88
N PRO A 61 -14.31 4.81 11.35
CA PRO A 61 -14.90 3.49 11.54
C PRO A 61 -15.85 3.51 12.75
N GLU A 62 -16.80 2.58 12.77
CA GLU A 62 -17.60 2.33 13.96
C GLU A 62 -16.69 1.86 15.12
N PRO A 63 -16.85 2.44 16.32
CA PRO A 63 -15.99 2.08 17.45
C PRO A 63 -16.29 0.66 17.92
N ILE A 64 -15.22 -0.09 18.20
CA ILE A 64 -15.28 -1.44 18.75
C ILE A 64 -14.45 -1.52 20.06
N PRO A 65 -14.73 -2.48 20.96
CA PRO A 65 -13.98 -2.61 22.21
C PRO A 65 -12.48 -2.85 21.96
N ASP A 66 -11.60 -2.17 22.71
CA ASP A 66 -10.13 -2.27 22.56
C ASP A 66 -9.63 -3.72 22.57
N ALA A 67 -10.19 -4.58 23.42
CA ALA A 67 -9.80 -6.00 23.50
C ALA A 67 -10.04 -6.80 22.21
N GLN A 68 -10.93 -6.33 21.33
CA GLN A 68 -11.25 -6.94 20.03
C GLN A 68 -10.64 -6.16 18.86
N ASN A 69 -9.96 -5.05 19.13
CA ASN A 69 -9.46 -4.12 18.12
C ASN A 69 -7.94 -4.24 17.95
N ALA A 70 -7.50 -4.79 16.83
CA ALA A 70 -6.06 -4.88 16.54
C ALA A 70 -5.36 -3.50 16.53
N ALA A 71 -6.06 -2.40 16.21
CA ALA A 71 -5.51 -1.06 16.25
C ALA A 71 -5.16 -0.59 17.68
N ALA A 72 -5.94 -1.01 18.69
CA ALA A 72 -5.69 -0.69 20.09
C ALA A 72 -4.42 -1.38 20.60
N HIS A 73 -4.26 -2.67 20.30
CA HIS A 73 -3.03 -3.41 20.58
C HIS A 73 -1.81 -2.77 19.91
N LEU A 74 -1.93 -2.38 18.63
CA LEU A 74 -0.84 -1.73 17.90
C LEU A 74 -0.46 -0.37 18.51
N ARG A 75 -1.44 0.42 18.97
CA ARG A 75 -1.23 1.68 19.70
C ARG A 75 -0.44 1.43 20.99
N ASP A 76 -0.84 0.43 21.77
CA ASP A 76 -0.27 0.15 23.09
C ASP A 76 1.17 -0.39 22.99
N MET A 77 1.48 -1.16 21.95
CA MET A 77 2.84 -1.65 21.67
C MET A 77 3.78 -0.57 21.11
N LYS A 78 3.27 0.57 20.64
CA LYS A 78 4.05 1.59 19.91
C LYS A 78 5.33 2.06 20.64
N PRO A 79 5.35 2.33 21.96
CA PRO A 79 6.57 2.74 22.65
C PRO A 79 7.65 1.66 22.63
N GLU A 80 7.27 0.41 22.83
CA GLU A 80 8.19 -0.72 22.91
C GLU A 80 8.68 -1.13 21.52
N LEU A 81 7.83 -1.08 20.50
CA LEU A 81 8.24 -1.21 19.10
C LEU A 81 9.27 -0.16 18.68
N LYS A 82 9.16 1.09 19.18
CA LYS A 82 10.18 2.13 18.95
C LYS A 82 11.50 1.80 19.65
N ARG A 83 11.47 1.16 20.82
CA ARG A 83 12.67 0.71 21.53
C ARG A 83 13.35 -0.43 20.77
N PHE A 84 12.58 -1.39 20.27
CA PHE A 84 13.08 -2.46 19.39
C PHE A 84 13.73 -1.90 18.12
N GLU A 85 13.06 -0.99 17.41
CA GLU A 85 13.61 -0.36 16.19
C GLU A 85 14.95 0.34 16.47
N LYS A 86 15.11 1.00 17.62
CA LYS A 86 16.40 1.58 18.03
C LYS A 86 17.48 0.53 18.27
N ALA A 87 17.15 -0.58 18.94
CA ALA A 87 18.09 -1.68 19.18
C ALA A 87 18.54 -2.32 17.85
N MET A 88 17.60 -2.52 16.93
CA MET A 88 17.83 -3.00 15.57
C MET A 88 18.80 -2.09 14.81
N VAL A 89 18.56 -0.78 14.80
CA VAL A 89 19.45 0.21 14.16
C VAL A 89 20.84 0.21 14.82
N VAL A 90 20.93 0.09 16.14
CA VAL A 90 22.22 -0.03 16.83
C VAL A 90 23.00 -1.27 16.38
N PHE A 91 22.33 -2.42 16.24
CA PHE A 91 22.94 -3.63 15.70
C PHE A 91 23.46 -3.39 14.27
N GLU A 92 22.59 -2.94 13.37
CA GLU A 92 22.85 -2.76 11.95
C GLU A 92 23.97 -1.71 11.69
N GLU A 93 23.97 -0.60 12.41
CA GLU A 93 24.86 0.54 12.12
C GLU A 93 26.08 0.64 13.04
N ARG A 94 26.08 -0.01 14.21
CA ARG A 94 27.13 0.20 15.22
C ARG A 94 27.91 -1.05 15.57
N THR A 95 27.46 -2.24 15.18
CA THR A 95 28.22 -3.48 15.39
C THR A 95 28.90 -3.94 14.10
N PRO A 96 30.12 -4.53 14.16
CA PRO A 96 30.75 -5.10 12.96
C PRO A 96 29.92 -6.19 12.31
N ILE A 97 29.30 -7.05 13.12
CA ILE A 97 28.48 -8.19 12.65
C ILE A 97 27.18 -7.75 11.97
N GLY A 98 26.51 -6.72 12.50
CA GLY A 98 25.31 -6.14 11.89
C GLY A 98 25.60 -5.37 10.62
N LYS A 99 26.72 -4.64 10.54
CA LYS A 99 27.15 -4.01 9.28
C LYS A 99 27.41 -5.03 8.18
N ALA A 100 28.07 -6.13 8.52
CA ALA A 100 28.31 -7.23 7.59
C ALA A 100 27.00 -7.91 7.14
N TYR A 101 25.99 -7.99 8.02
CA TYR A 101 24.65 -8.46 7.68
C TYR A 101 23.99 -7.53 6.65
N VAL A 102 23.91 -6.23 6.92
CA VAL A 102 23.28 -5.24 6.02
C VAL A 102 23.95 -5.24 4.63
N GLN A 103 25.27 -5.22 4.58
CA GLN A 103 26.02 -5.23 3.30
C GLN A 103 25.71 -6.47 2.45
N ARG A 104 25.51 -7.63 3.08
CA ARG A 104 25.12 -8.85 2.39
C ARG A 104 23.69 -8.79 1.88
N THR A 105 22.75 -8.33 2.71
CA THR A 105 21.34 -8.27 2.34
C THR A 105 21.05 -7.23 1.25
N ASP A 106 21.82 -6.14 1.19
CA ASP A 106 21.74 -5.16 0.10
C ASP A 106 22.27 -5.71 -1.23
N LYS A 107 23.32 -6.56 -1.16
CA LYS A 107 23.96 -7.14 -2.35
C LYS A 107 23.22 -8.37 -2.88
N TYR A 108 22.61 -9.14 -1.99
CA TYR A 108 21.93 -10.39 -2.29
C TYR A 108 20.56 -10.38 -1.62
N GLU A 109 19.53 -10.06 -2.40
CA GLU A 109 18.15 -10.09 -1.93
C GLU A 109 17.83 -11.45 -1.32
N GLY A 110 17.26 -11.42 -0.11
CA GLY A 110 16.77 -12.63 0.54
C GLY A 110 17.85 -13.58 1.00
N VAL A 111 19.07 -13.16 1.36
CA VAL A 111 20.02 -14.03 2.08
C VAL A 111 19.66 -14.12 3.57
N LEU A 112 19.74 -15.33 4.15
CA LEU A 112 19.56 -15.56 5.60
C LEU A 112 20.79 -15.09 6.39
N PRO A 113 20.62 -14.64 7.65
CA PRO A 113 21.76 -14.31 8.51
C PRO A 113 22.66 -15.54 8.73
N THR A 114 23.95 -15.32 8.98
CA THR A 114 24.84 -16.39 9.48
C THR A 114 24.40 -16.86 10.86
N THR A 115 24.85 -18.03 11.32
CA THR A 115 24.58 -18.51 12.69
C THR A 115 25.00 -17.50 13.76
N GLU A 116 26.16 -16.85 13.58
CA GLU A 116 26.64 -15.80 14.49
C GLU A 116 25.73 -14.57 14.48
N GLN A 117 25.29 -14.12 13.29
CA GLN A 117 24.35 -13.01 13.14
C GLN A 117 22.99 -13.34 13.75
N ALA A 118 22.48 -14.54 13.50
CA ALA A 118 21.21 -15.01 14.05
C ALA A 118 21.26 -15.09 15.58
N ALA A 119 22.37 -15.53 16.18
CA ALA A 119 22.53 -15.53 17.63
C ALA A 119 22.54 -14.11 18.22
N ALA A 120 23.20 -13.15 17.56
CA ALA A 120 23.19 -11.75 17.98
C ALA A 120 21.79 -11.11 17.84
N MET A 121 21.07 -11.43 16.76
CA MET A 121 19.68 -11.02 16.57
C MET A 121 18.77 -11.64 17.63
N GLN A 122 18.91 -12.94 17.94
CA GLN A 122 18.15 -13.62 18.99
C GLN A 122 18.30 -12.94 20.33
N ALA A 123 19.54 -12.62 20.73
CA ALA A 123 19.80 -11.93 21.99
C ALA A 123 19.06 -10.58 22.09
N ILE A 124 18.91 -9.87 20.97
CA ILE A 124 18.08 -8.66 20.92
C ILE A 124 16.60 -9.02 21.04
N LEU A 125 16.10 -10.02 20.29
CA LEU A 125 14.70 -10.42 20.34
C LEU A 125 14.26 -10.89 21.74
N ASP A 126 15.15 -11.53 22.50
CA ASP A 126 14.90 -11.99 23.87
C ASP A 126 14.58 -10.82 24.83
N ASP A 127 15.25 -9.67 24.66
CA ASP A 127 15.01 -8.43 25.40
C ASP A 127 13.63 -7.78 25.10
N PHE A 128 12.93 -8.29 24.09
CA PHE A 128 11.63 -7.83 23.62
C PHE A 128 10.59 -8.95 23.58
N SER A 129 10.76 -10.00 24.38
CA SER A 129 9.85 -11.16 24.42
C SER A 129 8.38 -10.78 24.66
N ASP A 130 8.11 -9.75 25.48
CA ASP A 130 6.77 -9.22 25.73
C ASP A 130 6.08 -8.70 24.45
N LEU A 131 6.84 -8.21 23.46
CA LEU A 131 6.26 -7.80 22.17
C LEU A 131 5.65 -8.98 21.42
N PHE A 132 6.20 -10.20 21.56
CA PHE A 132 5.64 -11.36 20.87
C PHE A 132 4.32 -11.79 21.51
N LEU A 133 4.19 -11.71 22.83
CA LEU A 133 2.92 -11.94 23.52
C LEU A 133 1.85 -10.95 23.05
N ALA A 134 2.21 -9.66 22.97
CA ALA A 134 1.30 -8.63 22.47
C ALA A 134 0.94 -8.82 20.97
N VAL A 135 1.89 -9.28 20.15
CA VAL A 135 1.62 -9.65 18.75
C VAL A 135 0.65 -10.84 18.68
N ASP A 136 0.79 -11.83 19.55
CA ASP A 136 -0.10 -12.99 19.59
C ASP A 136 -1.53 -12.57 19.97
N GLU A 137 -1.69 -11.69 20.97
CA GLU A 137 -2.98 -11.10 21.37
C GLU A 137 -3.61 -10.26 20.25
N MET A 138 -2.79 -9.49 19.52
CA MET A 138 -3.27 -8.72 18.37
C MET A 138 -3.68 -9.63 17.20
N ALA A 139 -2.95 -10.72 16.96
CA ALA A 139 -3.18 -11.61 15.82
C ALA A 139 -4.44 -12.49 15.96
N VAL A 140 -5.02 -12.59 17.16
CA VAL A 140 -6.31 -13.25 17.40
C VAL A 140 -7.51 -12.31 17.26
N CYS A 141 -7.30 -11.00 17.07
CA CYS A 141 -8.39 -10.07 16.80
C CYS A 141 -8.98 -10.30 15.41
N ASP A 142 -10.31 -10.32 15.31
CA ASP A 142 -11.01 -10.44 14.02
C ASP A 142 -11.26 -9.08 13.35
N HIS A 143 -11.07 -7.98 14.09
CA HIS A 143 -11.45 -6.63 13.66
C HIS A 143 -10.31 -5.62 13.83
N TYR A 144 -10.33 -4.60 12.98
CA TYR A 144 -9.48 -3.44 13.03
C TYR A 144 -10.35 -2.20 12.81
N ALA A 145 -10.46 -1.36 13.84
CA ALA A 145 -11.05 -0.04 13.70
C ALA A 145 -9.95 0.98 14.00
N SER A 146 -9.54 1.73 12.98
CA SER A 146 -8.52 2.77 13.11
C SER A 146 -8.85 3.73 14.25
N LEU A 147 -7.80 4.14 14.98
CA LEU A 147 -7.89 5.02 16.14
C LEU A 147 -7.42 6.45 15.83
N LEU A 148 -7.31 6.81 14.55
CA LEU A 148 -6.96 8.15 14.10
C LEU A 148 -8.06 9.17 14.47
N ASP A 149 -7.70 10.44 14.59
CA ASP A 149 -8.65 11.53 14.78
C ASP A 149 -9.17 12.03 13.43
N TYR A 150 -10.30 11.45 13.01
CA TYR A 150 -11.00 11.81 11.77
C TYR A 150 -11.66 13.20 11.79
N SER A 151 -11.58 13.95 12.90
CA SER A 151 -12.04 15.33 12.97
C SER A 151 -11.00 16.37 12.54
N LEU A 152 -9.75 15.93 12.33
CA LEU A 152 -8.64 16.79 11.91
C LEU A 152 -8.81 17.26 10.47
N ASP A 153 -8.25 18.44 10.17
CA ASP A 153 -8.06 18.84 8.77
C ASP A 153 -7.03 17.92 8.09
N HIS A 154 -7.01 17.94 6.75
CA HIS A 154 -6.16 17.03 5.97
C HIS A 154 -4.66 17.10 6.36
N PRO A 155 -4.00 18.27 6.44
CA PRO A 155 -2.59 18.34 6.86
C PRO A 155 -2.30 17.67 8.20
N HIS A 156 -3.12 17.92 9.24
CA HIS A 156 -2.91 17.32 10.55
C HIS A 156 -3.27 15.82 10.58
N PHE A 157 -4.28 15.40 9.82
CA PHE A 157 -4.64 13.99 9.66
C PHE A 157 -3.51 13.18 9.01
N VAL A 158 -2.84 13.72 7.99
CA VAL A 158 -1.67 13.07 7.36
C VAL A 158 -0.49 12.97 8.32
N GLU A 159 -0.24 14.00 9.14
CA GLU A 159 0.80 13.94 10.18
C GLU A 159 0.50 12.82 11.20
N GLU A 160 -0.76 12.69 11.60
CA GLU A 160 -1.18 11.65 12.52
C GLU A 160 -0.99 10.25 11.91
N ILE A 161 -1.42 10.04 10.66
CA ILE A 161 -1.17 8.79 9.92
C ILE A 161 0.32 8.44 9.96
N ILE A 162 1.20 9.40 9.64
CA ILE A 162 2.65 9.17 9.62
C ILE A 162 3.17 8.74 11.00
N SER A 163 2.67 9.35 12.07
CA SER A 163 3.00 8.96 13.44
C SER A 163 2.46 7.58 13.81
N ALA A 164 1.28 7.20 13.29
CA ALA A 164 0.54 6.00 13.65
C ALA A 164 1.03 4.72 12.95
N MET A 165 1.75 4.80 11.82
CA MET A 165 2.26 3.68 10.98
C MET A 165 3.23 2.70 11.69
N SER A 166 2.80 2.03 12.76
CA SER A 166 3.61 1.13 13.59
C SER A 166 3.61 -0.31 13.08
N ILE A 167 2.73 -0.67 12.13
CA ILE A 167 2.70 -1.99 11.50
C ILE A 167 4.03 -2.33 10.82
N ARG A 168 4.74 -1.33 10.27
CA ARG A 168 6.09 -1.52 9.70
C ARG A 168 7.09 -2.02 10.74
N ARG A 169 6.94 -1.60 12.00
CA ARG A 169 7.81 -2.06 13.11
C ARG A 169 7.48 -3.50 13.49
N VAL A 170 6.19 -3.86 13.51
CA VAL A 170 5.75 -5.25 13.71
C VAL A 170 6.27 -6.16 12.60
N ALA A 171 6.19 -5.73 11.34
CA ALA A 171 6.73 -6.46 10.20
C ALA A 171 8.24 -6.71 10.33
N ARG A 172 9.01 -5.71 10.78
CA ARG A 172 10.46 -5.88 11.02
C ARG A 172 10.75 -6.84 12.18
N LEU A 173 9.99 -6.73 13.28
CA LEU A 173 10.10 -7.63 14.43
C LEU A 173 9.87 -9.09 14.01
N LEU A 174 8.74 -9.37 13.35
CA LEU A 174 8.42 -10.70 12.86
C LEU A 174 9.39 -11.17 11.78
N SER A 175 9.85 -10.28 10.90
CA SER A 175 10.89 -10.61 9.91
C SER A 175 12.21 -11.04 10.56
N TRP A 176 12.62 -10.43 11.68
CA TRP A 176 13.82 -10.85 12.40
C TRP A 176 13.58 -12.20 13.09
N LYS A 177 12.44 -12.39 13.76
CA LYS A 177 12.03 -13.67 14.35
C LYS A 177 12.06 -14.81 13.33
N MET A 178 11.42 -14.63 12.18
CA MET A 178 11.39 -15.63 11.10
C MET A 178 12.80 -16.01 10.64
N GLN A 179 13.69 -15.03 10.42
CA GLN A 179 15.05 -15.31 9.96
C GLN A 179 15.85 -16.10 11.00
N VAL A 180 15.76 -15.73 12.28
CA VAL A 180 16.46 -16.43 13.35
C VAL A 180 15.97 -17.87 13.49
N LEU A 181 14.65 -18.07 13.53
CA LEU A 181 14.03 -19.41 13.59
C LEU A 181 14.42 -20.26 12.39
N THR A 182 14.45 -19.68 11.18
CA THR A 182 14.88 -20.40 9.96
C THR A 182 16.32 -20.91 10.09
N VAL A 183 17.24 -20.08 10.60
CA VAL A 183 18.64 -20.49 10.81
C VAL A 183 18.79 -21.57 11.90
N GLN A 184 17.89 -21.58 12.88
CA GLN A 184 17.82 -22.59 13.93
C GLN A 184 17.15 -23.91 13.46
N GLY A 185 16.57 -23.94 12.26
CA GLY A 185 15.81 -25.07 11.75
C GLY A 185 14.37 -25.16 12.27
N GLU A 186 13.90 -24.13 12.97
CA GLU A 186 12.57 -23.99 13.55
C GLU A 186 11.55 -23.47 12.50
N ASN A 187 11.42 -24.23 11.41
CA ASN A 187 10.65 -23.80 10.22
C ASN A 187 9.14 -23.66 10.49
N GLU A 188 8.58 -24.45 11.41
CA GLU A 188 7.16 -24.34 11.78
C GLU A 188 6.89 -23.02 12.50
N GLN A 189 7.66 -22.71 13.56
CA GLN A 189 7.52 -21.44 14.27
C GLN A 189 7.80 -20.23 13.35
N ALA A 190 8.75 -20.38 12.41
CA ALA A 190 9.01 -19.34 11.42
C ALA A 190 7.83 -19.14 10.46
N THR A 191 7.17 -20.23 10.06
CA THR A 191 5.97 -20.17 9.20
C THR A 191 4.79 -19.56 9.95
N GLU A 192 4.59 -19.91 11.22
CA GLU A 192 3.57 -19.29 12.09
C GLU A 192 3.77 -17.78 12.22
N ALA A 193 5.00 -17.32 12.44
CA ALA A 193 5.31 -15.89 12.48
C ALA A 193 5.00 -15.18 11.14
N GLY A 194 5.23 -15.84 10.01
CA GLY A 194 4.85 -15.32 8.69
C GLY A 194 3.34 -15.26 8.50
N LEU A 195 2.61 -16.29 8.95
CA LEU A 195 1.15 -16.33 8.94
C LEU A 195 0.54 -15.22 9.80
N GLN A 196 1.11 -14.97 10.99
CA GLN A 196 0.73 -13.86 11.85
C GLN A 196 0.92 -12.52 11.13
N LEU A 197 2.07 -12.30 10.49
CA LEU A 197 2.31 -11.05 9.76
C LEU A 197 1.32 -10.84 8.62
N LEU A 198 0.97 -11.90 7.88
CA LEU A 198 -0.06 -11.84 6.84
C LEU A 198 -1.42 -11.42 7.41
N ARG A 199 -1.88 -12.09 8.48
CA ARG A 199 -3.15 -11.77 9.18
C ARG A 199 -3.21 -10.32 9.65
N LEU A 200 -2.16 -9.88 10.35
CA LEU A 200 -2.07 -8.51 10.87
C LEU A 200 -2.07 -7.47 9.75
N THR A 201 -1.41 -7.78 8.64
CA THR A 201 -1.39 -6.89 7.48
C THR A 201 -2.74 -6.86 6.75
N ARG A 202 -3.53 -7.94 6.79
CA ARG A 202 -4.91 -7.94 6.30
C ARG A 202 -5.82 -7.08 7.17
N LEU A 203 -5.67 -7.15 8.50
CA LEU A 203 -6.40 -6.29 9.43
C LEU A 203 -6.06 -4.80 9.20
N TYR A 204 -4.78 -4.51 8.97
CA TYR A 204 -4.31 -3.15 8.68
C TYR A 204 -4.87 -2.55 7.37
N ASP A 205 -5.44 -3.36 6.46
CA ASP A 205 -6.05 -2.84 5.22
C ASP A 205 -7.27 -1.95 5.47
N GLU A 206 -7.82 -1.95 6.68
CA GLU A 206 -8.90 -1.05 7.11
C GLU A 206 -8.40 0.39 7.37
N GLU A 207 -7.08 0.63 7.43
CA GLU A 207 -6.54 1.99 7.51
C GLU A 207 -6.77 2.76 6.20
N PRO A 208 -7.27 4.01 6.27
CA PRO A 208 -7.64 4.77 5.09
C PRO A 208 -6.43 5.31 4.35
N LEU A 209 -6.67 5.78 3.13
CA LEU A 209 -5.74 6.46 2.24
C LEU A 209 -4.67 5.56 1.61
N LEU A 210 -4.21 5.99 0.45
CA LEU A 210 -3.26 5.28 -0.39
C LEU A 210 -1.92 5.04 0.32
N VAL A 211 -1.51 5.96 1.20
CA VAL A 211 -0.27 5.81 1.97
C VAL A 211 -0.28 4.57 2.87
N ASN A 212 -1.39 4.28 3.54
CA ASN A 212 -1.54 3.10 4.39
C ASN A 212 -1.67 1.82 3.55
N PHE A 213 -2.38 1.88 2.43
CA PHE A 213 -2.42 0.78 1.48
C PHE A 213 -1.03 0.36 0.98
N LEU A 214 -0.17 1.33 0.63
CA LEU A 214 1.22 1.07 0.22
C LEU A 214 2.06 0.49 1.38
N VAL A 215 1.78 0.88 2.63
CA VAL A 215 2.39 0.25 3.82
C VAL A 215 1.99 -1.22 3.91
N GLY A 216 0.71 -1.53 3.73
CA GLY A 216 0.20 -2.90 3.73
C GLY A 216 0.88 -3.76 2.66
N ILE A 217 1.02 -3.22 1.43
CA ILE A 217 1.77 -3.89 0.34
C ILE A 217 3.19 -4.23 0.78
N ALA A 218 3.91 -3.26 1.36
CA ALA A 218 5.30 -3.48 1.79
C ALA A 218 5.41 -4.57 2.87
N CYS A 219 4.48 -4.59 3.83
CA CYS A 219 4.46 -5.61 4.89
C CYS A 219 4.15 -7.02 4.35
N ARG A 220 3.21 -7.15 3.39
CA ARG A 220 2.95 -8.44 2.72
C ARG A 220 4.12 -8.93 1.89
N LEU A 221 4.79 -8.05 1.15
CA LEU A 221 5.98 -8.43 0.39
C LEU A 221 7.07 -8.93 1.33
N ASN A 222 7.30 -8.25 2.46
CA ASN A 222 8.24 -8.71 3.47
C ASN A 222 7.88 -10.12 3.99
N ALA A 223 6.62 -10.35 4.38
CA ALA A 223 6.14 -11.68 4.79
C ALA A 223 6.38 -12.73 3.72
N ALA A 224 6.03 -12.43 2.47
CA ALA A 224 6.15 -13.36 1.36
C ALA A 224 7.60 -13.75 1.07
N TYR A 225 8.52 -12.79 1.10
CA TYR A 225 9.95 -13.09 0.94
C TYR A 225 10.49 -13.93 2.09
N ARG A 226 10.08 -13.67 3.33
CA ARG A 226 10.51 -14.50 4.47
C ARG A 226 9.95 -15.90 4.41
N LEU A 227 8.67 -16.05 4.07
CA LEU A 227 8.05 -17.37 3.87
C LEU A 227 8.70 -18.15 2.72
N ASN A 228 9.10 -17.49 1.64
CA ASN A 228 9.89 -18.12 0.57
C ASN A 228 11.20 -18.72 1.10
N GLN A 229 11.88 -18.06 2.06
CA GLN A 229 13.09 -18.59 2.70
C GLN A 229 12.74 -19.80 3.58
N VAL A 230 11.73 -19.66 4.44
CA VAL A 230 11.32 -20.69 5.40
C VAL A 230 10.91 -21.98 4.69
N LEU A 231 10.01 -21.90 3.71
CA LEU A 231 9.48 -23.05 2.98
C LEU A 231 10.53 -23.82 2.18
N ARG A 232 11.68 -23.19 1.91
CA ARG A 232 12.82 -23.81 1.21
C ARG A 232 13.90 -24.32 2.16
N SER A 233 13.85 -23.94 3.44
CA SER A 233 14.89 -24.27 4.42
C SER A 233 14.63 -25.59 5.15
N GLY A 234 13.41 -26.13 5.07
CA GLY A 234 13.10 -27.46 5.56
C GLY A 234 11.61 -27.75 5.62
N PRO A 235 11.21 -28.87 6.25
CA PRO A 235 9.83 -29.33 6.25
C PRO A 235 8.92 -28.42 7.08
N VAL A 236 7.66 -28.34 6.66
CA VAL A 236 6.54 -27.66 7.34
C VAL A 236 5.35 -28.61 7.29
N SER A 237 4.65 -28.80 8.41
CA SER A 237 3.50 -29.69 8.48
C SER A 237 2.36 -29.30 7.53
N GLU A 238 1.62 -30.31 7.08
CA GLU A 238 0.45 -30.17 6.20
C GLU A 238 -0.56 -29.15 6.74
N ASN A 239 -0.95 -29.27 8.02
CA ASN A 239 -1.88 -28.33 8.67
C ASN A 239 -1.43 -26.87 8.57
N LEU A 240 -0.13 -26.61 8.70
CA LEU A 240 0.40 -25.25 8.66
C LEU A 240 0.53 -24.74 7.22
N ARG A 241 0.82 -25.62 6.25
CA ARG A 241 0.75 -25.30 4.82
C ARG A 241 -0.67 -24.96 4.40
N ASP A 242 -1.67 -25.69 4.87
CA ASP A 242 -3.08 -25.43 4.59
C ASP A 242 -3.51 -24.09 5.20
N ALA A 243 -3.16 -23.85 6.46
CA ALA A 243 -3.44 -22.58 7.13
C ALA A 243 -2.79 -21.39 6.40
N LEU A 244 -1.58 -21.58 5.87
CA LEU A 244 -0.88 -20.59 5.06
C LEU A 244 -1.61 -20.33 3.74
N ASP A 245 -2.01 -21.36 2.99
CA ASP A 245 -2.72 -21.16 1.72
C ASP A 245 -4.07 -20.45 1.93
N VAL A 246 -4.81 -20.85 2.98
CA VAL A 246 -6.09 -20.23 3.35
C VAL A 246 -5.90 -18.73 3.63
N GLU A 247 -4.84 -18.33 4.34
CA GLU A 247 -4.59 -16.91 4.58
C GLU A 247 -4.12 -16.18 3.32
N LEU A 248 -3.22 -16.78 2.53
CA LEU A 248 -2.76 -16.21 1.26
C LEU A 248 -3.91 -15.96 0.28
N ALA A 249 -4.89 -16.86 0.23
CA ALA A 249 -6.09 -16.72 -0.59
C ALA A 249 -6.90 -15.46 -0.23
N LYS A 250 -6.99 -15.09 1.05
CA LYS A 250 -7.69 -13.87 1.49
C LYS A 250 -6.99 -12.59 1.03
N HIS A 251 -5.70 -12.67 0.68
CA HIS A 251 -4.97 -11.51 0.19
C HIS A 251 -5.18 -11.24 -1.31
N ASP A 252 -5.75 -12.18 -2.05
CA ASP A 252 -6.05 -12.08 -3.49
C ASP A 252 -7.43 -11.44 -3.75
N ASP A 253 -7.63 -10.21 -3.24
CA ASP A 253 -8.87 -9.44 -3.40
C ASP A 253 -8.64 -8.25 -4.33
N SER A 254 -9.13 -8.34 -5.58
CA SER A 254 -9.04 -7.26 -6.57
C SER A 254 -9.80 -5.99 -6.17
N GLN A 255 -10.78 -6.09 -5.27
CA GLN A 255 -11.55 -4.94 -4.79
C GLN A 255 -10.78 -4.09 -3.78
N ARG A 256 -9.67 -4.58 -3.22
CA ARG A 256 -8.90 -3.83 -2.21
C ARG A 256 -8.43 -2.48 -2.74
N PHE A 257 -7.93 -2.43 -3.98
CA PHE A 257 -7.46 -1.17 -4.56
C PHE A 257 -8.61 -0.18 -4.81
N VAL A 258 -9.79 -0.67 -5.21
CA VAL A 258 -11.00 0.16 -5.38
C VAL A 258 -11.42 0.77 -4.04
N LYS A 259 -11.46 -0.04 -2.97
CA LYS A 259 -11.76 0.43 -1.61
C LYS A 259 -10.78 1.52 -1.15
N THR A 260 -9.48 1.33 -1.41
CA THR A 260 -8.47 2.34 -1.11
C THR A 260 -8.74 3.65 -1.86
N LEU A 261 -9.03 3.59 -3.16
CA LEU A 261 -9.32 4.80 -3.94
C LEU A 261 -10.58 5.54 -3.46
N LEU A 262 -11.57 4.84 -2.88
CA LEU A 262 -12.73 5.49 -2.27
C LEU A 262 -12.31 6.36 -1.08
N THR A 263 -11.43 5.86 -0.22
CA THR A 263 -10.89 6.63 0.90
C THR A 263 -9.98 7.76 0.43
N GLU A 264 -9.17 7.52 -0.61
CA GLU A 264 -8.27 8.52 -1.20
C GLU A 264 -9.05 9.69 -1.81
N ARG A 265 -10.21 9.44 -2.43
CA ARG A 265 -11.09 10.50 -2.95
C ARG A 265 -11.57 11.43 -1.84
N ALA A 266 -12.03 10.86 -0.73
CA ALA A 266 -12.50 11.64 0.42
C ALA A 266 -11.35 12.47 1.05
N GLY A 267 -10.17 11.86 1.25
CA GLY A 267 -8.98 12.59 1.71
C GLY A 267 -8.54 13.68 0.74
N SER A 268 -8.57 13.43 -0.56
CA SER A 268 -8.19 14.40 -1.60
C SER A 268 -9.16 15.59 -1.69
N LEU A 269 -10.45 15.38 -1.44
CA LEU A 269 -11.44 16.46 -1.38
C LEU A 269 -11.13 17.44 -0.25
N ASP A 270 -10.80 16.94 0.95
CA ASP A 270 -10.38 17.75 2.10
C ASP A 270 -8.98 18.37 1.89
N ALA A 271 -8.07 17.66 1.22
CA ALA A 271 -6.76 18.20 0.85
C ALA A 271 -6.91 19.48 0.00
N MET A 272 -7.79 19.44 -1.00
CA MET A 272 -8.07 20.60 -1.86
C MET A 272 -8.81 21.72 -1.12
N GLU A 273 -9.65 21.39 -0.13
CA GLU A 273 -10.26 22.40 0.73
C GLU A 273 -9.20 23.19 1.50
N SER A 274 -8.19 22.48 2.03
CA SER A 274 -7.09 23.10 2.78
C SER A 274 -6.21 24.04 1.93
N TRP A 275 -6.28 23.94 0.60
CA TRP A 275 -5.55 24.83 -0.32
C TRP A 275 -6.26 26.17 -0.56
N LYS A 276 -7.47 26.37 -0.05
CA LYS A 276 -8.18 27.66 -0.14
C LYS A 276 -7.46 28.70 0.73
N ILE A 277 -6.54 29.45 0.13
CA ILE A 277 -5.81 30.52 0.81
C ILE A 277 -6.72 31.74 1.00
N ALA A 278 -7.12 32.04 2.23
CA ALA A 278 -7.68 33.35 2.57
C ALA A 278 -6.56 34.42 2.52
N PRO A 279 -6.80 35.62 1.96
CA PRO A 279 -8.05 36.17 1.45
C PRO A 279 -8.11 36.23 -0.10
N VAL A 280 -7.63 35.19 -0.82
CA VAL A 280 -7.57 35.23 -2.28
C VAL A 280 -8.98 35.09 -2.89
N PRO A 281 -9.49 36.08 -3.66
CA PRO A 281 -10.86 36.08 -4.15
C PRO A 281 -11.06 35.15 -5.36
N ILE A 282 -10.45 33.96 -5.39
CA ILE A 282 -10.51 33.02 -6.52
C ILE A 282 -10.88 31.61 -6.04
N HIS A 283 -11.58 31.49 -4.89
CA HIS A 283 -11.98 30.21 -4.31
C HIS A 283 -12.81 29.31 -5.25
N TRP A 284 -13.56 29.91 -6.18
CA TRP A 284 -14.29 29.17 -7.22
C TRP A 284 -13.38 28.27 -8.06
N HIS A 285 -12.12 28.62 -8.27
CA HIS A 285 -11.18 27.80 -9.03
C HIS A 285 -10.88 26.47 -8.31
N PHE A 286 -10.57 26.53 -7.01
CA PHE A 286 -10.38 25.32 -6.19
C PHE A 286 -11.66 24.50 -6.05
N THR A 287 -12.80 25.17 -6.02
CA THR A 287 -14.11 24.49 -5.95
C THR A 287 -14.43 23.75 -7.26
N PHE A 288 -14.07 24.32 -8.43
CA PHE A 288 -14.13 23.57 -9.69
C PHE A 288 -13.14 22.41 -9.73
N LEU A 289 -11.94 22.61 -9.21
CA LEU A 289 -10.94 21.56 -9.11
C LEU A 289 -11.44 20.37 -8.27
N GLN A 290 -12.09 20.62 -7.13
CA GLN A 290 -12.75 19.57 -6.34
C GLN A 290 -13.85 18.85 -7.14
N ALA A 291 -14.63 19.58 -7.95
CA ALA A 291 -15.64 18.95 -8.79
C ALA A 291 -15.03 18.10 -9.93
N GLU A 292 -13.91 18.53 -10.51
CA GLU A 292 -13.13 17.75 -11.48
C GLU A 292 -12.47 16.53 -10.83
N LEU A 293 -12.00 16.64 -9.60
CA LEU A 293 -11.40 15.53 -8.83
C LEU A 293 -12.39 14.36 -8.70
N VAL A 294 -13.67 14.64 -8.43
CA VAL A 294 -14.71 13.60 -8.38
C VAL A 294 -14.82 12.88 -9.74
N ASP A 295 -14.87 13.63 -10.84
CA ASP A 295 -14.95 13.06 -12.19
C ASP A 295 -13.70 12.23 -12.53
N TRP A 296 -12.52 12.71 -12.13
CA TRP A 296 -11.26 12.00 -12.32
C TRP A 296 -11.23 10.67 -11.57
N PHE A 297 -11.67 10.65 -10.30
CA PHE A 297 -11.76 9.41 -9.52
C PHE A 297 -12.79 8.43 -10.09
N ASP A 298 -13.92 8.90 -10.64
CA ASP A 298 -14.90 8.04 -11.31
C ASP A 298 -14.26 7.23 -12.45
N GLU A 299 -13.31 7.83 -13.19
CA GLU A 299 -12.53 7.11 -14.20
C GLU A 299 -11.49 6.18 -13.59
N GLN A 300 -10.82 6.58 -12.50
CA GLN A 300 -9.88 5.70 -11.81
C GLN A 300 -10.58 4.45 -11.24
N PHE A 301 -11.82 4.56 -10.76
CA PHE A 301 -12.58 3.40 -10.29
C PHE A 301 -12.87 2.39 -11.40
N ILE A 302 -13.21 2.87 -12.61
CA ILE A 302 -13.41 2.00 -13.77
C ILE A 302 -12.12 1.22 -14.08
N LEU A 303 -10.97 1.89 -14.06
CA LEU A 303 -9.68 1.25 -14.31
C LEU A 303 -9.27 0.28 -13.19
N ALA A 304 -9.49 0.66 -11.93
CA ALA A 304 -9.13 -0.13 -10.77
C ALA A 304 -10.00 -1.39 -10.60
N ALA A 305 -11.26 -1.37 -11.07
CA ALA A 305 -12.16 -2.51 -11.02
C ALA A 305 -11.81 -3.62 -12.05
N LEU A 306 -10.97 -3.31 -13.04
CA LEU A 306 -10.54 -4.26 -14.07
C LEU A 306 -9.23 -4.95 -13.67
N PRO A 307 -9.02 -6.23 -14.03
CA PRO A 307 -7.72 -6.87 -13.94
C PRO A 307 -6.64 -6.07 -14.68
N TRP A 308 -5.41 -6.05 -14.17
CA TRP A 308 -4.30 -5.28 -14.74
C TRP A 308 -4.13 -5.47 -16.26
N HIS A 309 -4.08 -6.72 -16.73
CA HIS A 309 -3.90 -7.05 -18.14
C HIS A 309 -4.98 -6.47 -19.08
N GLN A 310 -6.08 -5.97 -18.51
CA GLN A 310 -7.15 -5.25 -19.20
C GLN A 310 -7.03 -3.75 -18.99
N SER A 311 -6.84 -3.28 -17.75
CA SER A 311 -6.78 -1.85 -17.42
C SER A 311 -5.58 -1.13 -18.03
N GLN A 312 -4.40 -1.78 -18.08
CA GLN A 312 -3.20 -1.17 -18.66
C GLN A 312 -3.37 -0.79 -20.14
N LYS A 313 -4.23 -1.52 -20.88
CA LYS A 313 -4.52 -1.27 -22.30
C LYS A 313 -5.38 -0.01 -22.51
N LEU A 314 -5.84 0.61 -21.41
CA LEU A 314 -6.66 1.81 -21.39
C LEU A 314 -5.87 3.05 -20.91
N PHE A 315 -4.74 2.91 -20.21
CA PHE A 315 -4.01 4.05 -19.62
C PHE A 315 -3.61 5.14 -20.62
N GLY A 316 -3.20 4.78 -21.85
CA GLY A 316 -2.91 5.75 -22.91
C GLY A 316 -4.11 6.18 -23.76
N LYS A 317 -5.31 5.71 -23.44
CA LYS A 317 -6.55 6.01 -24.17
C LYS A 317 -7.51 6.92 -23.41
N VAL A 318 -7.24 7.14 -22.12
CA VAL A 318 -7.98 8.12 -21.33
C VAL A 318 -7.59 9.51 -21.81
N ASP A 319 -8.57 10.32 -22.19
CA ASP A 319 -8.34 11.72 -22.54
C ASP A 319 -8.10 12.52 -21.27
N GLU A 320 -6.84 12.60 -20.84
CA GLU A 320 -6.43 13.35 -19.65
C GLU A 320 -6.53 14.87 -19.86
N SER A 321 -6.59 15.35 -21.11
CA SER A 321 -6.59 16.79 -21.44
C SER A 321 -7.85 17.53 -20.99
N LYS A 322 -8.90 16.79 -20.62
CA LYS A 322 -10.13 17.34 -20.05
C LYS A 322 -10.02 17.69 -18.57
N TYR A 323 -8.97 17.26 -17.89
CA TYR A 323 -8.71 17.57 -16.49
C TYR A 323 -7.63 18.66 -16.37
N SER A 324 -7.69 19.42 -15.29
CA SER A 324 -6.62 20.36 -14.93
C SER A 324 -5.26 19.68 -14.73
N ASP A 325 -4.18 20.40 -15.03
CA ASP A 325 -2.80 19.89 -14.97
C ASP A 325 -2.46 19.21 -13.63
N ILE A 326 -2.98 19.74 -12.53
CA ILE A 326 -2.74 19.18 -11.19
C ILE A 326 -3.35 17.79 -11.01
N LEU A 327 -4.50 17.50 -11.64
CA LEU A 327 -5.11 16.16 -11.63
C LEU A 327 -4.36 15.22 -12.59
N GLN A 328 -3.89 15.72 -13.73
CA GLN A 328 -3.04 14.93 -14.65
C GLN A 328 -1.75 14.48 -13.94
N MET A 329 -1.19 15.29 -13.04
CA MET A 329 -0.03 14.91 -12.23
C MET A 329 -0.31 13.76 -11.24
N MET A 330 -1.57 13.48 -10.90
CA MET A 330 -1.94 12.36 -10.02
C MET A 330 -2.02 11.02 -10.76
N THR A 331 -2.22 11.03 -12.08
CA THR A 331 -2.39 9.81 -12.89
C THR A 331 -1.19 8.86 -12.79
N PRO A 332 0.08 9.29 -12.99
CA PRO A 332 1.21 8.37 -12.92
C PRO A 332 1.40 7.75 -11.53
N ALA A 333 1.16 8.51 -10.47
CA ALA A 333 1.26 8.02 -9.09
C ALA A 333 0.20 6.93 -8.80
N THR A 334 -1.02 7.14 -9.29
CA THR A 334 -2.14 6.19 -9.14
C THR A 334 -1.88 4.91 -9.94
N GLN A 335 -1.37 5.04 -11.17
CA GLN A 335 -0.95 3.90 -11.98
C GLN A 335 0.19 3.12 -11.31
N ALA A 336 1.20 3.80 -10.77
CA ALA A 336 2.30 3.17 -10.04
C ALA A 336 1.83 2.43 -8.78
N ALA A 337 0.83 2.96 -8.07
CA ALA A 337 0.20 2.27 -6.95
C ALA A 337 -0.55 1.00 -7.42
N SER A 338 -1.25 1.07 -8.55
CA SER A 338 -1.88 -0.10 -9.17
C SER A 338 -0.85 -1.15 -9.57
N VAL A 339 0.28 -0.77 -10.18
CA VAL A 339 1.40 -1.69 -10.48
C VAL A 339 1.87 -2.39 -9.20
N SER A 340 2.08 -1.60 -8.13
CA SER A 340 2.55 -2.13 -6.85
C SER A 340 1.58 -3.14 -6.23
N PHE A 341 0.27 -2.89 -6.38
CA PHE A 341 -0.77 -3.82 -5.96
C PHE A 341 -0.72 -5.15 -6.73
N TYR A 342 -0.72 -5.10 -8.06
CA TYR A 342 -0.70 -6.34 -8.86
C TYR A 342 0.63 -7.09 -8.77
N ARG A 343 1.74 -6.38 -8.57
CA ARG A 343 3.03 -6.98 -8.19
C ARG A 343 2.94 -7.76 -6.88
N ASN A 344 2.23 -7.21 -5.90
CA ASN A 344 1.99 -7.89 -4.63
C ASN A 344 1.13 -9.15 -4.83
N ILE A 345 0.05 -9.08 -5.61
CA ILE A 345 -0.76 -10.25 -5.97
C ILE A 345 0.07 -11.33 -6.66
N ALA A 346 0.88 -10.98 -7.67
CA ALA A 346 1.76 -11.92 -8.36
C ALA A 346 2.71 -12.64 -7.39
N THR A 347 3.31 -11.88 -6.45
CA THR A 347 4.23 -12.44 -5.43
C THR A 347 3.52 -13.43 -4.51
N LEU A 348 2.31 -13.09 -4.05
CA LEU A 348 1.52 -13.95 -3.17
C LEU A 348 1.08 -15.24 -3.89
N ARG A 349 0.69 -15.15 -5.16
CA ARG A 349 0.40 -16.32 -6.01
C ARG A 349 1.62 -17.20 -6.22
N CYS A 350 2.80 -16.61 -6.46
CA CYS A 350 4.05 -17.36 -6.51
C CYS A 350 4.32 -18.12 -5.21
N LEU A 351 4.00 -17.52 -4.05
CA LEU A 351 4.17 -18.17 -2.76
C LEU A 351 3.17 -19.32 -2.54
N ARG A 352 1.92 -19.17 -2.97
CA ARG A 352 0.92 -20.26 -2.94
C ARG A 352 1.38 -21.44 -3.79
N ILE A 353 1.89 -21.17 -5.00
CA ILE A 353 2.46 -22.20 -5.88
C ILE A 353 3.67 -22.87 -5.20
N LEU A 354 4.57 -22.12 -4.56
CA LEU A 354 5.70 -22.69 -3.82
C LEU A 354 5.24 -23.61 -2.69
N ASN A 355 4.25 -23.15 -1.92
CA ASN A 355 3.69 -23.92 -0.81
C ASN A 355 3.07 -25.24 -1.30
N ALA A 356 2.24 -25.18 -2.35
CA ALA A 356 1.61 -26.34 -2.96
C ALA A 356 2.63 -27.30 -3.61
N ALA A 357 3.68 -26.77 -4.25
CA ALA A 357 4.75 -27.59 -4.82
C ALA A 357 5.52 -28.35 -3.72
N GLY A 358 5.76 -27.71 -2.58
CA GLY A 358 6.32 -28.36 -1.39
C GLY A 358 5.42 -29.48 -0.87
N ALA A 359 4.13 -29.21 -0.67
CA ALA A 359 3.16 -30.21 -0.22
C ALA A 359 3.09 -31.41 -1.18
N TYR A 360 3.05 -31.15 -2.49
CA TYR A 360 3.07 -32.19 -3.52
C TYR A 360 4.31 -33.06 -3.44
N HIS A 361 5.48 -32.45 -3.25
CA HIS A 361 6.73 -33.18 -3.12
C HIS A 361 6.73 -34.09 -1.90
N ASP A 362 6.28 -33.57 -0.76
CA ASP A 362 6.18 -34.29 0.51
C ASP A 362 5.20 -35.48 0.40
N GLU A 363 4.06 -35.31 -0.28
CA GLU A 363 3.03 -36.35 -0.43
C GLU A 363 3.40 -37.42 -1.48
N LYS A 364 3.87 -36.99 -2.67
CA LYS A 364 4.09 -37.89 -3.82
C LYS A 364 5.51 -38.44 -3.90
N GLY A 365 6.45 -37.92 -3.11
CA GLY A 365 7.87 -38.28 -3.16
C GLY A 365 8.57 -37.92 -4.47
N ARG A 366 7.95 -37.07 -5.31
CA ARG A 366 8.49 -36.60 -6.59
C ARG A 366 8.19 -35.12 -6.80
N GLN A 367 8.99 -34.46 -7.64
CA GLN A 367 8.82 -33.04 -7.95
C GLN A 367 7.58 -32.84 -8.87
N PRO A 368 6.78 -31.79 -8.68
CA PRO A 368 5.77 -31.39 -9.67
C PRO A 368 6.47 -30.92 -10.96
N THR A 369 5.86 -31.21 -12.10
CA THR A 369 6.39 -30.84 -13.42
C THR A 369 5.67 -29.66 -14.04
N THR A 370 4.40 -29.47 -13.68
CA THR A 370 3.53 -28.43 -14.21
C THR A 370 2.65 -27.85 -13.11
N LEU A 371 2.03 -26.69 -13.35
CA LEU A 371 1.05 -26.13 -12.42
C LEU A 371 -0.20 -27.00 -12.27
N ASP A 372 -0.54 -27.81 -13.28
CA ASP A 372 -1.68 -28.73 -13.25
C ASP A 372 -1.48 -29.90 -12.28
N ASP A 373 -0.25 -30.13 -11.82
CA ASP A 373 0.05 -31.09 -10.76
C ASP A 373 -0.40 -30.59 -9.38
N LEU A 374 -0.61 -29.28 -9.21
CA LEU A 374 -0.87 -28.63 -7.92
C LEU A 374 -2.37 -28.49 -7.68
N ASP A 375 -2.82 -28.82 -6.47
CA ASP A 375 -4.21 -28.63 -6.06
C ASP A 375 -4.47 -27.15 -5.69
N LEU A 376 -4.46 -26.28 -6.71
CA LEU A 376 -4.72 -24.85 -6.60
C LEU A 376 -5.84 -24.44 -7.55
N PRO A 377 -6.71 -23.49 -7.14
CA PRO A 377 -7.69 -22.92 -8.05
C PRO A 377 -6.99 -22.19 -9.21
N ALA A 378 -7.58 -22.22 -10.40
CA ALA A 378 -6.99 -21.66 -11.61
C ALA A 378 -6.59 -20.19 -11.42
N GLU A 379 -7.40 -19.39 -10.74
CA GLU A 379 -7.15 -17.97 -10.48
C GLU A 379 -5.84 -17.75 -9.70
N ALA A 380 -5.48 -18.68 -8.80
CA ALA A 380 -4.25 -18.60 -8.00
C ALA A 380 -2.99 -18.87 -8.82
N THR A 381 -3.11 -19.45 -10.02
CA THR A 381 -1.97 -19.75 -10.90
C THR A 381 -1.81 -18.75 -12.04
N LEU A 382 -2.74 -17.80 -12.22
CA LEU A 382 -2.65 -16.79 -13.26
C LEU A 382 -1.74 -15.62 -12.87
N ASP A 383 -0.96 -15.15 -13.82
CA ASP A 383 -0.21 -13.91 -13.76
C ASP A 383 -1.19 -12.71 -13.93
N PRO A 384 -1.28 -11.80 -12.96
CA PRO A 384 -2.16 -10.64 -13.08
C PRO A 384 -1.78 -9.72 -14.26
N PHE A 385 -0.51 -9.73 -14.70
CA PHE A 385 0.00 -8.81 -15.72
C PHE A 385 -0.40 -9.18 -17.14
N ASN A 386 -0.47 -10.46 -17.47
CA ASN A 386 -0.82 -10.92 -18.83
C ASN A 386 -2.05 -11.84 -18.88
N GLY A 387 -2.59 -12.29 -17.74
CA GLY A 387 -3.74 -13.19 -17.64
C GLY A 387 -3.47 -14.65 -18.02
N LYS A 388 -2.21 -15.04 -18.24
CA LYS A 388 -1.76 -16.40 -18.54
C LYS A 388 -1.24 -17.07 -17.26
N PRO A 389 -1.03 -18.40 -17.22
CA PRO A 389 -0.39 -19.04 -16.08
C PRO A 389 0.99 -18.41 -15.76
N LEU A 390 1.30 -18.25 -14.48
CA LEU A 390 2.62 -17.88 -13.98
C LEU A 390 3.67 -18.87 -14.51
N VAL A 391 4.90 -18.39 -14.71
CA VAL A 391 5.98 -19.26 -15.16
C VAL A 391 6.45 -20.11 -13.98
N PHE A 392 6.43 -21.43 -14.15
CA PHE A 392 6.91 -22.41 -13.17
C PHE A 392 8.03 -23.24 -13.79
N ARG A 393 9.24 -23.16 -13.22
CA ARG A 393 10.42 -23.89 -13.70
C ARG A 393 11.09 -24.66 -12.57
N THR A 394 11.31 -25.94 -12.77
CA THR A 394 12.12 -26.78 -11.88
C THR A 394 13.60 -26.57 -12.17
N MET A 395 14.38 -26.31 -11.12
CA MET A 395 15.83 -26.16 -11.13
C MET A 395 16.47 -27.16 -10.18
N GLU A 396 17.79 -27.36 -10.26
CA GLU A 396 18.51 -28.21 -9.30
C GLU A 396 18.40 -27.68 -7.85
N SER A 397 18.31 -26.35 -7.68
CA SER A 397 18.18 -25.67 -6.39
C SER A 397 16.73 -25.48 -5.90
N GLY A 398 15.74 -26.10 -6.56
CA GLY A 398 14.30 -25.99 -6.25
C GLY A 398 13.51 -25.34 -7.37
N TRP A 399 12.42 -24.64 -7.06
CA TRP A 399 11.54 -24.05 -8.08
C TRP A 399 11.77 -22.56 -8.28
N LEU A 400 11.71 -22.10 -9.53
CA LEU A 400 11.62 -20.70 -9.93
C LEU A 400 10.20 -20.41 -10.39
N ILE A 401 9.56 -19.42 -9.76
CA ILE A 401 8.14 -19.10 -9.96
C ILE A 401 8.00 -17.59 -10.16
N TYR A 402 7.48 -17.13 -11.30
CA TYR A 402 7.43 -15.69 -11.58
C TYR A 402 6.36 -15.27 -12.58
N SER A 403 6.08 -13.97 -12.54
CA SER A 403 5.27 -13.21 -13.48
C SER A 403 6.19 -12.51 -14.49
N VAL A 404 5.73 -12.39 -15.73
CA VAL A 404 6.43 -11.63 -16.80
C VAL A 404 6.25 -10.12 -16.68
N PHE A 405 5.55 -9.68 -15.63
CA PHE A 405 5.45 -8.30 -15.18
C PHE A 405 5.00 -7.34 -16.30
N GLN A 406 5.43 -6.07 -16.25
CA GLN A 406 4.86 -5.00 -17.07
C GLN A 406 5.23 -5.05 -18.56
N ASN A 407 6.31 -5.74 -18.96
CA ASN A 407 6.72 -5.82 -20.36
C ASN A 407 6.02 -6.98 -21.11
N GLU A 408 5.36 -7.89 -20.37
CA GLU A 408 4.71 -9.10 -20.87
C GLU A 408 5.64 -10.07 -21.64
N ILE A 409 6.95 -9.97 -21.41
CA ILE A 409 7.99 -10.79 -22.05
C ILE A 409 8.61 -11.69 -20.98
N ASP A 410 8.76 -12.97 -21.30
CA ASP A 410 9.51 -13.89 -20.43
C ASP A 410 11.00 -13.64 -20.58
N ASP A 411 11.59 -12.93 -19.62
CA ASP A 411 13.02 -12.61 -19.55
C ASP A 411 13.83 -13.66 -18.76
N GLY A 412 13.22 -14.82 -18.51
CA GLY A 412 13.88 -15.98 -17.92
C GLY A 412 13.99 -15.98 -16.40
N GLY A 413 13.22 -15.14 -15.70
CA GLY A 413 13.21 -14.99 -14.25
C GLY A 413 14.25 -13.98 -13.73
N VAL A 414 14.54 -12.93 -14.51
CA VAL A 414 15.54 -11.92 -14.15
C VAL A 414 14.90 -10.75 -13.40
N PHE A 415 15.06 -10.72 -12.07
CA PHE A 415 14.35 -9.75 -11.21
C PHE A 415 15.05 -8.38 -11.04
N LYS A 416 16.37 -8.29 -11.28
CA LYS A 416 17.18 -7.09 -10.97
C LYS A 416 16.73 -5.79 -11.66
N LYS A 417 16.07 -5.91 -12.81
CA LYS A 417 15.56 -4.77 -13.58
C LYS A 417 14.05 -4.64 -13.54
N GLN A 418 13.37 -5.48 -12.75
CA GLN A 418 11.92 -5.61 -12.77
C GLN A 418 11.42 -5.90 -14.20
N GLU A 419 12.14 -6.76 -14.94
CA GLU A 419 11.72 -7.30 -16.23
C GLU A 419 10.76 -8.46 -15.97
N ASP A 420 11.17 -9.41 -15.12
CA ASP A 420 10.30 -10.38 -14.45
C ASP A 420 10.12 -10.05 -12.96
N TRP A 421 9.12 -10.65 -12.32
CA TRP A 421 8.92 -10.53 -10.88
C TRP A 421 8.39 -11.81 -10.23
N GLY A 422 9.06 -12.31 -9.19
CA GLY A 422 8.62 -13.53 -8.53
C GLY A 422 9.51 -14.02 -7.38
N LEU A 423 9.49 -15.32 -7.17
CA LEU A 423 10.24 -16.03 -6.14
C LEU A 423 11.23 -17.00 -6.78
N ALA A 424 12.51 -16.82 -6.46
CA ALA A 424 13.58 -17.70 -6.87
C ALA A 424 14.12 -18.51 -5.67
N PRO A 425 14.83 -19.62 -5.93
CA PRO A 425 15.68 -20.25 -4.94
C PRO A 425 16.68 -19.25 -4.35
N MET A 426 17.13 -19.53 -3.12
CA MET A 426 18.10 -18.70 -2.42
C MET A 426 19.40 -18.57 -3.23
N PRO A 427 19.96 -17.37 -3.39
CA PRO A 427 21.25 -17.21 -4.06
C PRO A 427 22.31 -17.98 -3.26
N VAL A 428 23.15 -18.74 -3.96
CA VAL A 428 24.33 -19.37 -3.37
C VAL A 428 25.29 -18.26 -2.98
N VAL A 429 25.55 -18.11 -1.68
CA VAL A 429 26.55 -17.17 -1.16
C VAL A 429 27.91 -17.84 -1.30
N GLU A 430 28.69 -17.43 -2.31
CA GLU A 430 30.10 -17.82 -2.48
C GLU A 430 31.02 -17.25 -1.39
#